data_AF-A0A920AL58-F1
#
_entry.id   AF-A0A920AL58-F1
#
_cell.length_a   1.000
_cell.length_b   1.000
_cell.length_c   1.000
_cell.angle_alpha   90.00
_cell.angle_beta   90.00
_cell.angle_gamma   90.00
#
_symmetry.space_group_name_H-M   'P 1'
#
loop_
_entity.id
_entity.type
_entity.pdbx_description
1 polymer ?
#
loop_
_entity_poly.entity_id
_entity_poly.type
_entity_poly.pdbx_seq_one_letter_code
_entity_poly.pdbx_strand_id
1 'polypeptide(L)'
;MKYAIIFFSLILPNLAFTEILEKFPLACICDKSINALKYFDCKQKVSGTQLDIIENKKNKNIMIFSSFDEKNYQLFDEDNLSLIFNYDTEDYISSISIKENLDLVFSISYKEYNKKWAYDLKCVSIKKRLRF
;
A
#
# COMPACT_ATOMS: atom_id res chain seq x y z
N MET A 1 -10.81 -39.05 -1.55
CA MET A 1 -10.03 -37.85 -1.17
C MET A 1 -10.70 -36.65 -1.82
N LYS A 2 -11.46 -35.86 -1.07
CA LYS A 2 -12.20 -34.70 -1.60
C LYS A 2 -11.29 -33.49 -1.52
N TYR A 3 -11.01 -32.88 -2.68
CA TYR A 3 -10.30 -31.61 -2.78
C TYR A 3 -11.11 -30.53 -2.06
N ALA A 4 -10.59 -30.05 -0.93
CA ALA A 4 -11.09 -28.84 -0.30
C ALA A 4 -10.60 -27.65 -1.14
N ILE A 5 -11.44 -27.21 -2.08
CA ILE A 5 -11.26 -25.94 -2.77
C ILE A 5 -11.53 -24.86 -1.72
N ILE A 6 -10.47 -24.30 -1.15
CA ILE A 6 -10.56 -23.14 -0.26
C ILE A 6 -10.92 -21.93 -1.13
N PHE A 7 -12.20 -21.59 -1.18
CA PHE A 7 -12.65 -20.28 -1.64
C PHE A 7 -12.19 -19.25 -0.62
N PHE A 8 -11.13 -18.50 -0.93
CA PHE A 8 -10.90 -17.20 -0.29
C PHE A 8 -11.98 -16.26 -0.79
N SER A 9 -13.10 -16.20 -0.08
CA SER A 9 -14.19 -15.28 -0.33
C SER A 9 -13.67 -13.84 -0.22
N LEU A 10 -13.50 -13.20 -1.38
CA LEU A 10 -13.38 -11.76 -1.57
C LEU A 10 -14.73 -11.11 -1.22
N ILE A 11 -15.04 -11.01 0.07
CA ILE A 11 -16.13 -10.16 0.55
C ILE A 11 -15.63 -9.51 1.83
N LEU A 12 -14.91 -8.40 1.68
CA LEU A 12 -14.80 -7.43 2.76
C LEU A 12 -15.93 -6.41 2.51
N PRO A 13 -16.99 -6.39 3.33
CA PRO A 13 -17.95 -5.30 3.29
C PRO A 13 -17.22 -4.04 3.74
N ASN A 14 -17.72 -2.88 3.29
CA ASN A 14 -17.18 -1.55 3.53
C ASN A 14 -16.37 -1.46 4.85
N LEU A 15 -15.05 -1.38 4.70
CA LEU A 15 -14.09 -1.33 5.79
C LEU A 15 -13.98 0.12 6.25
N ALA A 16 -14.28 0.39 7.52
CA ALA A 16 -14.05 1.73 8.03
C ALA A 16 -12.55 2.06 8.01
N PHE A 17 -12.20 3.34 7.85
CA PHE A 17 -10.82 3.81 7.79
C PHE A 17 -9.95 3.29 8.96
N THR A 18 -10.48 3.26 10.18
CA THR A 18 -9.80 2.69 11.36
C THR A 18 -9.45 1.21 11.17
N GLU A 19 -10.30 0.44 10.49
CA GLU A 19 -10.11 -0.98 10.22
C GLU A 19 -9.02 -1.23 9.14
N ILE A 20 -8.73 -0.25 8.27
CA ILE A 20 -7.61 -0.33 7.32
C ILE A 20 -6.29 -0.19 8.07
N LEU A 21 -6.17 0.79 8.97
CA LEU A 21 -4.98 0.97 9.80
C LEU A 21 -4.74 -0.22 10.73
N GLU A 22 -5.80 -0.81 11.30
CA GLU A 22 -5.71 -2.01 12.15
C GLU A 22 -5.19 -3.26 11.40
N LYS A 23 -5.22 -3.27 10.06
CA LYS A 23 -4.75 -4.40 9.23
C LYS A 23 -3.26 -4.37 8.90
N PHE A 24 -2.51 -3.40 9.41
CA PHE A 24 -1.05 -3.35 9.23
C PHE A 24 -0.30 -4.33 10.16
N PRO A 25 0.84 -4.90 9.73
CA PRO A 25 1.62 -4.56 8.54
C PRO A 25 1.06 -5.15 7.22
N LEU A 26 1.19 -4.41 6.12
CA LEU A 26 0.76 -4.86 4.79
C LEU A 26 1.97 -5.35 3.99
N ALA A 27 1.81 -6.45 3.25
CA ALA A 27 2.71 -6.77 2.15
C ALA A 27 2.00 -6.55 0.83
N CYS A 28 2.58 -5.72 -0.02
CA CYS A 28 2.10 -5.45 -1.34
C CYS A 28 2.89 -6.26 -2.36
N ILE A 29 2.15 -7.05 -3.12
CA ILE A 29 2.66 -7.94 -4.15
C ILE A 29 2.00 -7.57 -5.47
N CYS A 30 2.70 -7.81 -6.57
CA CYS A 30 2.08 -7.68 -7.88
C CYS A 30 0.96 -8.73 -8.00
N ASP A 31 -0.28 -8.28 -8.17
CA ASP A 31 -1.41 -9.18 -8.39
C ASP A 31 -1.36 -9.72 -9.82
N LYS A 32 -1.42 -11.04 -9.97
CA LYS A 32 -1.49 -11.70 -11.29
C LYS A 32 -2.80 -11.43 -12.03
N SER A 33 -3.81 -10.86 -11.35
CA SER A 33 -5.08 -10.45 -11.95
C SER A 33 -5.00 -9.13 -12.74
N ILE A 34 -3.95 -8.33 -12.54
CA ILE A 34 -3.69 -7.17 -13.41
C ILE A 34 -3.19 -7.66 -14.77
N ASN A 35 -3.31 -6.83 -15.81
CA ASN A 35 -2.89 -7.23 -17.16
C ASN A 35 -1.39 -7.60 -17.20
N ALA A 36 -1.02 -8.48 -18.13
CA ALA A 36 0.31 -9.08 -18.17
C ALA A 36 1.45 -8.04 -18.25
N LEU A 37 1.27 -6.98 -19.03
CA LEU A 37 2.25 -5.88 -19.16
C LEU A 37 2.47 -5.16 -17.81
N LYS A 38 1.38 -4.74 -17.15
CA LYS A 38 1.43 -4.13 -15.82
C LYS A 38 2.03 -5.07 -14.77
N TYR A 39 1.73 -6.37 -14.86
CA TYR A 39 2.30 -7.37 -13.98
C TYR A 39 3.82 -7.50 -14.15
N PHE A 40 4.31 -7.54 -15.40
CA PHE A 40 5.75 -7.59 -15.67
C PHE A 40 6.47 -6.33 -15.21
N ASP A 41 5.92 -5.14 -15.48
CA ASP A 41 6.50 -3.87 -15.04
C ASP A 41 6.54 -3.77 -13.50
N CYS A 42 5.44 -4.13 -12.84
CA CYS A 42 5.38 -4.22 -11.38
C CYS A 42 6.41 -5.20 -10.84
N LYS A 43 6.47 -6.42 -11.39
CA LYS A 43 7.36 -7.48 -10.91
C LYS A 43 8.84 -7.11 -11.06
N GLN A 44 9.22 -6.43 -12.14
CA GLN A 44 10.59 -5.97 -12.34
C GLN A 44 10.96 -4.83 -11.38
N LYS A 45 9.99 -4.02 -10.98
CA LYS A 45 10.21 -2.85 -10.11
C LYS A 45 10.06 -3.16 -8.63
N VAL A 46 9.15 -4.04 -8.23
CA VAL A 46 8.68 -4.19 -6.84
C VAL A 46 8.61 -5.66 -6.48
N SER A 47 9.76 -6.25 -6.12
CA SER A 47 9.82 -7.64 -5.66
C SER A 47 9.31 -7.75 -4.20
N GLY A 48 8.01 -7.50 -3.98
CA GLY A 48 7.36 -7.48 -2.67
C GLY A 48 7.78 -6.28 -1.81
N THR A 49 6.82 -5.45 -1.40
CA THR A 49 7.08 -4.34 -0.46
C THR A 49 6.28 -4.55 0.81
N GLN A 50 6.90 -4.31 1.96
CA GLN A 50 6.23 -4.27 3.24
C GLN A 50 6.00 -2.81 3.65
N LEU A 51 4.77 -2.52 4.06
CA LEU A 51 4.40 -1.25 4.65
C LEU A 51 4.11 -1.44 6.14
N ASP A 52 4.82 -0.69 6.98
CA ASP A 52 4.70 -0.75 8.44
C ASP A 52 4.23 0.59 8.98
N ILE A 53 3.19 0.61 9.83
CA ILE A 53 2.79 1.83 10.53
C ILE A 53 3.84 2.17 11.59
N ILE A 54 4.29 3.42 11.57
CA ILE A 54 5.05 4.05 12.64
C ILE A 54 4.06 4.92 13.43
N GLU A 55 3.51 4.36 14.51
CA GLU A 55 2.60 5.11 15.39
C GLU A 55 3.40 6.06 16.28
N ASN A 56 3.14 7.37 16.16
CA ASN A 56 3.54 8.33 17.17
C ASN A 56 2.33 8.67 18.07
N LYS A 57 2.23 8.01 19.23
CA LYS A 57 1.08 8.07 20.15
C LYS A 57 0.71 9.48 20.69
N LYS A 58 1.51 10.51 20.44
CA LYS A 58 1.31 11.85 21.02
C LYS A 58 0.64 12.86 20.10
N ASN A 59 0.97 12.84 18.82
CA ASN A 59 0.47 13.78 17.81
C ASN A 59 0.05 12.91 16.63
N LYS A 60 -1.15 13.11 16.06
CA LYS A 60 -1.75 12.35 14.94
C LYS A 60 -0.93 12.30 13.62
N ASN A 61 0.40 12.40 13.68
CA ASN A 61 1.31 12.17 12.57
C ASN A 61 1.45 10.67 12.36
N ILE A 62 0.51 10.12 11.60
CA ILE A 62 0.60 8.74 11.12
C ILE A 62 1.65 8.72 10.00
N MET A 63 2.62 7.82 10.15
CA MET A 63 3.63 7.56 9.13
C MET A 63 3.63 6.09 8.76
N ILE A 64 3.99 5.79 7.53
CA ILE A 64 4.26 4.42 7.07
C ILE A 64 5.70 4.30 6.59
N PHE A 65 6.39 3.26 7.03
CA PHE A 65 7.67 2.86 6.47
C PHE A 65 7.45 1.95 5.28
N SER A 66 8.14 2.22 4.17
CA SER A 66 8.16 1.40 2.96
C SER A 66 9.48 0.66 2.84
N SER A 67 9.44 -0.68 2.84
CA SER A 67 10.63 -1.50 2.63
C SER A 67 11.14 -1.50 1.19
N PHE A 68 10.39 -0.91 0.25
CA PHE A 68 10.77 -0.88 -1.16
C PHE A 68 11.86 0.14 -1.43
N ASP A 69 11.70 1.33 -0.87
CA ASP A 69 12.58 2.47 -1.08
C ASP A 69 13.17 3.00 0.24
N GLU A 70 12.93 2.30 1.35
CA GLU A 70 13.44 2.59 2.69
C GLU A 70 13.05 4.00 3.20
N LYS A 71 11.84 4.45 2.86
CA LYS A 71 11.34 5.79 3.22
C LYS A 71 10.16 5.75 4.17
N ASN A 72 10.06 6.82 4.97
CA ASN A 72 8.91 7.11 5.81
C ASN A 72 8.00 8.11 5.09
N TYR A 73 6.79 7.68 4.76
CA TYR A 73 5.77 8.51 4.17
C TYR A 73 4.84 9.03 5.26
N GLN A 74 4.49 10.30 5.20
CA GLN A 74 3.59 10.94 6.15
C GLN A 74 2.17 10.98 5.58
N LEU A 75 1.16 10.74 6.41
CA LEU A 75 -0.23 10.94 6.03
C LEU A 75 -0.43 12.39 5.59
N PHE A 76 -0.82 12.57 4.34
CA PHE A 76 -1.06 13.87 3.71
C PHE A 76 -2.55 14.16 3.60
N ASP A 77 -3.32 13.17 3.19
CA ASP A 77 -4.76 13.29 3.03
C ASP A 77 -5.46 11.98 3.44
N GLU A 78 -6.62 12.12 4.05
CA GLU A 78 -7.50 11.03 4.43
C GLU A 78 -8.94 11.38 4.02
N ASP A 79 -9.56 10.52 3.23
CA ASP A 79 -11.00 10.55 3.01
C ASP A 79 -11.61 9.19 3.33
N ASN A 80 -12.93 9.07 3.17
CA ASN A 80 -13.64 7.84 3.51
C ASN A 80 -13.28 6.65 2.60
N LEU A 81 -12.56 6.87 1.49
CA LEU A 81 -12.31 5.86 0.46
C LEU A 81 -10.82 5.53 0.30
N SER A 82 -9.93 6.43 0.73
CA SER A 82 -8.52 6.34 0.47
C SER A 82 -7.67 7.08 1.51
N LEU A 83 -6.48 6.51 1.74
CA LEU A 83 -5.39 7.14 2.47
C LEU A 83 -4.30 7.56 1.51
N ILE A 84 -3.80 8.78 1.64
CA ILE A 84 -2.71 9.28 0.82
C ILE A 84 -1.54 9.62 1.72
N PHE A 85 -0.45 8.90 1.54
CA PHE A 85 0.82 9.13 2.22
C PHE A 85 1.82 9.73 1.24
N ASN A 86 2.50 10.80 1.64
CA ASN A 86 3.50 11.48 0.81
C ASN A 86 4.88 11.46 1.45
N TYR A 87 5.89 11.39 0.57
CA TYR A 87 7.27 11.73 0.83
C TYR A 87 7.64 12.85 -0.14
N ASP A 88 7.82 14.06 0.38
CA ASP A 88 8.04 15.29 -0.39
C ASP A 88 9.50 15.72 -0.29
N THR A 89 10.14 15.95 -1.44
CA THR A 89 11.49 16.51 -1.56
C THR A 89 11.47 17.75 -2.44
N GLU A 90 12.59 18.47 -2.54
CA GLU A 90 12.68 19.62 -3.46
C GLU A 90 12.44 19.22 -4.92
N ASP A 91 12.79 17.99 -5.33
CA ASP A 91 12.76 17.54 -6.72
C ASP A 91 11.48 16.79 -7.09
N TYR A 92 10.92 16.01 -6.17
CA TYR A 92 9.78 15.14 -6.45
C TYR A 92 8.88 14.88 -5.23
N ILE A 93 7.66 14.44 -5.51
CA ILE A 93 6.72 13.92 -4.52
C ILE A 93 6.48 12.45 -4.83
N SER A 94 6.81 11.58 -3.87
CA SER A 94 6.40 10.18 -3.92
C SER A 94 5.14 10.00 -3.09
N SER A 95 4.17 9.27 -3.59
CA SER A 95 2.86 9.09 -2.97
C SER A 95 2.45 7.63 -2.96
N ILE A 96 1.91 7.19 -1.83
CA ILE A 96 1.27 5.90 -1.64
C ILE A 96 -0.20 6.16 -1.33
N SER A 97 -1.09 5.80 -2.25
CA SER A 97 -2.53 5.84 -2.05
C SER A 97 -3.04 4.44 -1.72
N ILE A 98 -3.70 4.25 -0.58
CA ILE A 98 -4.26 2.97 -0.15
C ILE A 98 -5.78 3.12 -0.13
N LYS A 99 -6.47 2.36 -0.97
CA LYS A 99 -7.93 2.33 -1.01
C LYS A 99 -8.48 1.38 0.05
N GLU A 100 -9.76 1.55 0.36
CA GLU A 100 -10.53 0.69 1.26
C GLU A 100 -10.45 -0.82 0.92
N ASN A 101 -10.43 -1.14 -0.37
CA ASN A 101 -10.31 -2.52 -0.86
C ASN A 101 -8.87 -3.06 -0.84
N LEU A 102 -7.91 -2.33 -0.25
CA LEU A 102 -6.47 -2.63 -0.18
C LEU A 102 -5.75 -2.57 -1.54
N ASP A 103 -6.39 -2.01 -2.57
CA ASP A 103 -5.68 -1.59 -3.76
C ASP A 103 -4.79 -0.40 -3.40
N LEU A 104 -3.54 -0.47 -3.84
CA LEU A 104 -2.56 0.56 -3.58
C LEU A 104 -2.10 1.16 -4.89
N VAL A 105 -1.97 2.48 -4.95
CA VAL A 105 -1.33 3.16 -6.08
C VAL A 105 -0.08 3.84 -5.56
N PHE A 106 1.07 3.37 -6.03
CA PHE A 106 2.31 4.11 -5.85
C PHE A 106 2.44 5.10 -7.01
N SER A 107 2.84 6.33 -6.71
CA SER A 107 3.17 7.30 -7.75
C SER A 107 4.35 8.17 -7.37
N ILE A 108 5.08 8.65 -8.38
CA ILE A 108 6.14 9.63 -8.24
C ILE A 108 5.90 10.77 -9.21
N SER A 109 5.95 12.00 -8.72
CA SER A 109 5.74 13.23 -9.48
C SER A 109 6.99 14.10 -9.42
N TYR A 110 7.67 14.28 -10.55
CA TYR A 110 8.84 15.16 -10.65
C TYR A 110 8.40 16.60 -10.89
N LYS A 111 8.77 17.51 -9.98
CA LYS A 111 8.30 18.90 -9.99
C LYS A 111 8.83 19.68 -11.19
N GLU A 112 10.13 19.54 -11.48
CA GLU A 112 10.81 20.22 -12.59
C GLU A 112 10.17 19.88 -13.95
N TYR A 113 9.85 18.60 -14.17
CA TYR A 113 9.36 18.12 -15.47
C TYR A 113 7.84 18.12 -15.60
N ASN A 114 7.11 18.43 -14.52
CA ASN A 114 5.66 18.24 -14.42
C ASN A 114 5.22 16.85 -14.94
N LYS A 115 5.99 15.81 -14.59
CA LYS A 115 5.76 14.43 -15.04
C LYS A 115 5.42 13.54 -13.86
N LYS A 116 4.33 12.77 -14.00
CA LYS A 116 3.88 11.78 -13.02
C LYS A 116 3.96 10.37 -13.59
N TRP A 117 4.50 9.47 -12.79
CA TRP A 117 4.47 8.03 -13.03
C TRP A 117 3.68 7.38 -11.91
N ALA A 118 2.84 6.40 -12.24
CA ALA A 118 2.07 5.65 -11.26
C ALA A 118 1.96 4.18 -11.66
N TYR A 119 1.86 3.30 -10.67
CA TYR A 119 1.58 1.90 -10.87
C TYR A 119 0.67 1.34 -9.78
N ASP A 120 -0.27 0.52 -10.22
CA ASP A 120 -1.25 -0.15 -9.36
C ASP A 120 -0.58 -1.38 -8.70
N LEU A 121 -0.74 -1.50 -7.39
CA LEU A 121 -0.28 -2.58 -6.53
C LEU A 121 -1.48 -3.17 -5.79
N LYS A 122 -1.37 -4.43 -5.38
CA LYS A 122 -2.38 -5.04 -4.50
C LYS A 122 -1.72 -5.49 -3.22
N CYS A 123 -2.27 -5.03 -2.11
CA CYS A 123 -1.76 -5.40 -0.80
C CYS A 123 -2.58 -6.54 -0.20
N VAL A 124 -1.87 -7.44 0.48
CA VAL A 124 -2.47 -8.43 1.36
C VAL A 124 -1.99 -8.11 2.77
N SER A 125 -2.93 -8.08 3.72
CA SER A 125 -2.58 -7.95 5.13
C SER A 125 -1.81 -9.19 5.58
N ILE A 126 -0.63 -8.98 6.18
CA ILE A 126 0.09 -10.05 6.85
C ILE A 126 -0.38 -10.04 8.30
N LYS A 127 -1.09 -11.09 8.72
CA LYS A 127 -1.36 -11.30 10.13
C LYS A 127 -0.03 -11.40 10.87
N LYS A 128 0.29 -10.42 11.71
CA LYS A 128 1.50 -10.41 12.55
C LYS A 128 1.50 -11.69 13.37
N ARG A 129 2.36 -12.66 13.02
CA ARG A 129 2.57 -13.85 13.84
C ARG A 129 3.32 -13.35 15.07
N LEU A 130 2.60 -13.12 16.17
CA LEU A 130 3.22 -12.93 17.48
C LEU A 130 4.11 -14.16 17.71
N ARG A 131 5.43 -13.96 17.66
CA ARG A 131 6.37 -14.92 18.23
C ARG A 131 6.17 -14.84 19.74
N PHE A 132 5.53 -15.87 20.29
CA PHE A 132 5.54 -16.15 21.73
C PHE A 132 6.92 -16.64 22.13
#